data_AF-A0A941E8D5-F1
#
_entry.id   AF-A0A941E8D5-F1
#
_cell.length_a   1.000
_cell.length_b   1.000
_cell.length_c   1.000
_cell.angle_alpha   90.00
_cell.angle_beta   90.00
_cell.angle_gamma   90.00
#
_symmetry.space_group_name_H-M   'P 1'
#
loop_
_entity.id
_entity.type
_entity.pdbx_description
1 polymer ?
#
loop_
_entity_poly.entity_id
_entity_poly.type
_entity_poly.pdbx_seq_one_letter_code
_entity_poly.pdbx_strand_id
1 'polypeptide(L)'
;MADIKEKFDSVIGQFQDLNGLHPGLWPLAPRLLAAFGLFLFVLFVGWWFYWSTQLEEIDLGQQEEQKLKDTFKIKVQQSISLDALKEQRKLVLQYVSRMEKQLPSTAEYAAVLEDINSAANGRGLNMEIFKPAAATIKDYYAELPIEIQMIANYHDMAQFVADVAKLPRIVTLNNLTFAVSKDAKKPGIVMDGIAKTYRYLDPAEIAEQAALRKKEKEKQKEAKK
;
A
#
# COMPACT_ATOMS: atom_id res chain seq x y z
N MET A 1 32.83 -16.34 76.09
CA MET A 1 32.75 -16.91 74.73
C MET A 1 32.84 -18.45 74.68
N ALA A 2 33.14 -19.15 75.78
CA ALA A 2 33.22 -20.62 75.81
C ALA A 2 31.84 -21.31 75.75
N ASP A 3 30.82 -20.76 76.40
CA ASP A 3 29.44 -21.31 76.46
C ASP A 3 28.75 -21.47 75.10
N ILE A 4 29.01 -20.57 74.16
CA ILE A 4 28.37 -20.59 72.84
C ILE A 4 28.96 -21.72 72.00
N LYS A 5 30.27 -21.97 72.14
CA LYS A 5 30.97 -23.03 71.40
C LYS A 5 30.55 -24.41 71.89
N GLU A 6 30.41 -24.59 73.20
CA GLU A 6 29.97 -25.86 73.81
C GLU A 6 28.51 -26.19 73.46
N LYS A 7 27.61 -25.19 73.47
CA LYS A 7 26.23 -25.35 73.00
C LYS A 7 26.18 -25.66 71.51
N PHE A 8 27.04 -25.05 70.69
CA PHE A 8 27.12 -25.31 69.26
C PHE A 8 27.64 -26.72 68.95
N ASP A 9 28.66 -27.20 69.66
CA ASP A 9 29.18 -28.57 69.54
C ASP A 9 28.13 -29.61 69.97
N SER A 10 27.35 -29.33 71.02
CA SER A 10 26.22 -30.19 71.44
C SER A 10 25.08 -30.23 70.41
N VAL A 11 24.85 -29.12 69.70
CA VAL A 11 23.82 -29.02 68.64
C VAL A 11 24.29 -29.74 67.38
N ILE A 12 25.58 -29.67 67.02
CA ILE A 12 26.15 -30.39 65.86
C ILE A 12 26.21 -31.90 66.12
N GLY A 13 26.55 -32.32 67.35
CA GLY A 13 26.54 -33.74 67.74
C GLY A 13 25.16 -34.39 67.61
N GLN A 14 24.07 -33.63 67.78
CA GLN A 14 22.69 -34.10 67.56
C GLN A 14 22.36 -34.44 66.10
N PHE A 15 23.23 -34.07 65.13
CA PHE A 15 23.09 -34.45 63.73
C PHE A 15 23.91 -35.70 63.34
N GLN A 16 24.81 -36.18 64.20
CA GLN A 16 25.65 -37.36 63.97
C GLN A 16 25.02 -38.63 64.58
N ASP A 17 23.88 -39.07 64.06
CA ASP A 17 23.36 -40.47 64.09
C ASP A 17 21.94 -40.57 63.47
N LEU A 18 21.63 -39.72 62.49
CA LEU A 18 20.28 -39.60 61.92
C LEU A 18 19.96 -40.66 60.85
N ASN A 19 20.92 -41.50 60.46
CA ASN A 19 20.75 -42.50 59.40
C ASN A 19 20.07 -43.76 59.93
N GLY A 20 18.74 -43.79 59.87
CA GLY A 20 17.91 -44.97 60.15
C GLY A 20 16.83 -44.79 61.22
N LEU A 21 16.78 -43.65 61.91
CA LEU A 21 15.73 -43.33 62.88
C LEU A 21 14.54 -42.60 62.25
N HIS A 22 13.32 -43.04 62.63
CA HIS A 22 12.07 -42.46 62.17
C HIS A 22 12.00 -40.95 62.49
N PRO A 23 11.56 -40.07 61.57
CA PRO A 23 11.60 -38.60 61.74
C PRO A 23 10.90 -38.04 63.00
N GLY A 24 10.06 -38.83 63.66
CA GLY A 24 9.38 -38.46 64.91
C GLY A 24 10.21 -38.60 66.18
N LEU A 25 11.35 -39.29 66.14
CA LEU A 25 12.22 -39.58 67.30
C LEU A 25 13.53 -38.77 67.30
N TRP A 26 13.68 -37.80 66.39
CA TRP A 26 14.89 -36.97 66.29
C TRP A 26 15.06 -36.03 67.51
N PRO A 27 16.31 -35.74 67.91
CA PRO A 27 16.59 -34.77 68.96
C PRO A 27 16.03 -33.37 68.63
N LEU A 28 15.87 -32.53 69.66
CA LEU A 28 15.05 -31.31 69.59
C LEU A 28 15.52 -30.32 68.49
N ALA A 29 16.83 -30.19 68.26
CA ALA A 29 17.39 -29.26 67.28
C ALA A 29 17.10 -29.64 65.81
N PRO A 30 17.42 -30.86 65.31
CA PRO A 30 17.08 -31.26 63.94
C PRO A 30 15.57 -31.27 63.69
N ARG A 31 14.75 -31.61 64.69
CA ARG A 31 13.29 -31.56 64.57
C ARG A 31 12.76 -30.14 64.34
N LEU A 32 13.24 -29.15 65.11
CA LEU A 32 12.84 -27.75 64.93
C LEU A 32 13.35 -27.18 63.60
N LEU A 33 14.56 -27.56 63.18
CA LEU A 33 15.11 -27.14 61.89
C LEU A 33 14.30 -27.71 60.73
N ALA A 34 13.95 -28.99 60.76
CA ALA A 34 13.09 -29.62 59.75
C ALA A 34 11.68 -29.00 59.73
N ALA A 35 11.09 -28.71 60.90
CA ALA A 35 9.80 -28.04 61.00
C ALA A 35 9.85 -26.60 60.44
N PHE A 36 10.91 -25.86 60.73
CA PHE A 36 11.13 -24.51 60.21
C PHE A 36 11.39 -24.53 58.69
N GLY A 37 12.17 -25.49 58.20
CA GLY A 37 12.39 -25.70 56.77
C GLY A 37 11.09 -26.02 56.03
N LEU A 38 10.24 -26.88 56.60
CA LEU A 38 8.91 -27.17 56.05
C LEU A 38 8.01 -25.93 56.06
N PHE A 39 8.04 -25.13 57.13
CA PHE A 39 7.29 -23.88 57.21
C PHE A 39 7.73 -22.87 56.13
N LEU A 40 9.04 -22.65 55.96
CA LEU A 40 9.58 -21.80 54.91
C LEU A 40 9.25 -22.34 53.51
N PHE A 41 9.30 -23.67 53.33
CA PHE A 41 8.93 -24.30 52.07
C PHE A 41 7.46 -24.06 51.71
N VAL A 42 6.54 -24.21 52.68
CA VAL A 42 5.12 -23.92 52.47
C VAL A 42 4.90 -22.44 52.16
N LEU A 43 5.58 -21.52 52.85
CA LEU A 43 5.51 -20.09 52.56
C LEU A 43 6.05 -19.75 51.16
N PHE A 44 7.18 -20.35 50.76
CA PHE A 44 7.77 -20.13 49.45
C PHE A 44 6.85 -20.63 48.33
N VAL A 45 6.27 -21.83 48.48
CA VAL A 45 5.31 -22.37 47.52
C VAL A 45 4.03 -21.52 47.48
N GLY A 46 3.52 -21.09 48.63
CA GLY A 46 2.36 -20.20 48.70
C GLY A 46 2.62 -18.86 48.02
N TRP A 47 3.77 -18.24 48.28
CA TRP A 47 4.19 -17.00 47.62
C TRP A 47 4.34 -17.20 46.11
N TRP A 48 5.05 -18.24 45.69
CA TRP A 48 5.35 -18.48 44.28
C TRP A 48 4.13 -18.86 43.47
N PHE A 49 3.15 -19.58 44.03
CA PHE A 49 1.97 -20.02 43.29
C PHE A 49 0.80 -19.03 43.40
N TYR A 50 0.56 -18.44 44.57
CA TYR A 50 -0.61 -17.57 44.79
C TYR A 50 -0.31 -16.10 44.53
N TRP A 51 0.87 -15.61 44.93
CA TRP A 51 1.17 -14.17 44.85
C TRP A 51 1.68 -13.75 43.46
N SER A 52 2.38 -14.65 42.75
CA SER A 52 2.87 -14.37 41.40
C SER A 52 1.73 -14.17 40.39
N THR A 53 0.68 -14.99 40.47
CA THR A 53 -0.47 -14.93 39.57
C THR A 53 -1.27 -13.64 39.73
N GLN A 54 -1.49 -13.20 40.97
CA GLN A 54 -2.17 -11.93 41.25
C GLN A 54 -1.35 -10.71 40.80
N LEU A 55 -0.03 -10.75 40.94
CA LEU A 55 0.83 -9.67 40.45
C LEU A 55 0.82 -9.59 38.92
N GLU A 56 0.77 -10.74 38.24
CA GLU A 56 0.68 -10.81 36.78
C GLU A 56 -0.67 -10.28 36.26
N GLU A 57 -1.79 -10.61 36.92
CA GLU A 57 -3.11 -10.06 36.58
C GLU A 57 -3.17 -8.53 36.74
N ILE A 58 -2.54 -7.98 37.79
CA ILE A 58 -2.47 -6.53 38.00
C ILE A 58 -1.63 -5.86 36.91
N ASP A 59 -0.48 -6.43 36.55
CA ASP A 59 0.39 -5.88 35.51
C ASP A 59 -0.31 -5.92 34.13
N LEU A 60 -0.98 -7.03 33.81
CA LEU A 60 -1.78 -7.14 32.59
C LEU A 60 -2.89 -6.09 32.55
N GLY A 61 -3.62 -5.90 33.66
CA GLY A 61 -4.65 -4.87 33.76
C GLY A 61 -4.10 -3.46 33.57
N GLN A 62 -2.95 -3.13 34.15
CA GLN A 62 -2.28 -1.84 33.97
C GLN A 62 -1.83 -1.62 32.51
N GLN A 63 -1.28 -2.66 31.87
CA GLN A 63 -0.89 -2.59 30.46
C GLN A 63 -2.10 -2.40 29.53
N GLU A 64 -3.21 -3.07 29.80
CA GLU A 64 -4.46 -2.89 29.06
C GLU A 64 -5.02 -1.48 29.23
N GLU A 65 -5.02 -0.95 30.46
CA GLU A 65 -5.45 0.41 30.74
C GLU A 65 -4.61 1.43 29.95
N GLN A 66 -3.29 1.25 29.93
CA GLN A 66 -2.37 2.13 29.20
C GLN A 66 -2.62 2.05 27.69
N LYS A 67 -2.75 0.84 27.13
CA LYS A 67 -3.10 0.65 25.71
C LYS A 67 -4.42 1.32 25.35
N LEU A 68 -5.42 1.21 26.22
CA LEU A 68 -6.75 1.78 25.98
C LEU A 68 -6.72 3.30 26.03
N LYS A 69 -5.96 3.89 26.96
CA LYS A 69 -5.71 5.34 27.04
C LYS A 69 -5.01 5.87 25.80
N ASP A 70 -3.99 5.18 25.30
CA ASP A 70 -3.26 5.60 24.10
C ASP A 70 -4.13 5.48 22.85
N THR A 71 -4.91 4.40 22.74
CA THR A 71 -5.89 4.22 21.68
C THR A 71 -6.97 5.32 21.70
N PHE A 72 -7.44 5.69 22.89
CA PHE A 72 -8.42 6.76 23.06
C PHE A 72 -7.86 8.11 22.59
N LYS A 73 -6.62 8.46 23.00
CA LYS A 73 -5.96 9.70 22.55
C LYS A 73 -5.84 9.77 21.03
N ILE A 74 -5.42 8.68 20.39
CA ILE A 74 -5.30 8.61 18.93
C ILE A 74 -6.67 8.82 18.27
N LYS A 75 -7.71 8.12 18.75
CA LYS A 75 -9.07 8.22 18.19
C LYS A 75 -9.68 9.62 18.36
N VAL A 76 -9.46 10.26 19.51
CA VAL A 76 -9.90 11.64 19.76
C VAL A 76 -9.17 12.63 18.86
N GLN A 77 -7.86 12.49 18.70
CA GLN A 77 -7.09 13.34 17.79
C GLN A 77 -7.56 13.19 16.34
N GLN A 78 -7.84 11.95 15.91
CA GLN A 78 -8.41 11.68 14.60
C GLN A 78 -9.81 12.30 14.46
N SER A 79 -10.68 12.18 15.47
CA SER A 79 -12.05 12.70 15.40
C SER A 79 -12.11 14.22 15.31
N ILE A 80 -11.22 14.95 16.00
CA ILE A 80 -11.12 16.41 15.91
C ILE A 80 -10.81 16.86 14.47
N SER A 81 -9.98 16.09 13.75
CA SER A 81 -9.64 16.40 12.35
C SER A 81 -10.70 15.99 11.32
N LEU A 82 -11.70 15.18 11.70
CA LEU A 82 -12.67 14.63 10.74
C LEU A 82 -13.53 15.70 10.09
N ASP A 83 -13.99 16.70 10.84
CA ASP A 83 -14.87 17.72 10.26
C ASP A 83 -14.11 18.64 9.30
N ALA A 84 -12.87 19.04 9.66
CA ALA A 84 -11.98 19.76 8.74
C ALA A 84 -11.66 18.95 7.47
N LEU A 85 -11.40 17.64 7.60
CA LEU A 85 -11.16 16.74 6.46
C LEU A 85 -12.41 16.58 5.58
N LYS A 86 -13.61 16.51 6.15
CA LYS A 86 -14.88 16.48 5.39
C LYS A 86 -15.09 17.78 4.61
N GLU A 87 -14.79 18.92 5.22
CA GLU A 87 -14.89 20.22 4.55
C GLU A 87 -13.88 20.33 3.40
N GLN A 88 -12.62 19.95 3.62
CA GLN A 88 -11.61 19.86 2.57
C GLN A 88 -12.06 18.95 1.41
N ARG A 89 -12.62 17.77 1.72
CA ARG A 89 -13.16 16.85 0.70
C ARG A 89 -14.29 17.51 -0.10
N LYS A 90 -15.19 18.23 0.56
CA LYS A 90 -16.30 18.93 -0.12
C LYS A 90 -15.78 20.02 -1.05
N LEU A 91 -14.77 20.79 -0.62
CA LEU A 91 -14.13 21.81 -1.45
C LEU A 91 -13.44 21.19 -2.68
N VAL A 92 -12.70 20.09 -2.50
CA VAL A 92 -12.06 19.37 -3.61
C VAL A 92 -13.10 18.83 -4.59
N LEU A 93 -14.20 18.24 -4.12
CA LEU A 93 -15.27 17.75 -5.00
C LEU A 93 -15.96 18.87 -5.79
N GLN A 94 -16.15 20.04 -5.17
CA GLN A 94 -16.68 21.21 -5.88
C GLN A 94 -15.71 21.73 -6.95
N TYR A 95 -14.41 21.71 -6.66
CA TYR A 95 -13.37 22.11 -7.60
C TYR A 95 -13.28 21.15 -8.79
N VAL A 96 -13.30 19.84 -8.53
CA VAL A 96 -13.33 18.80 -9.57
C VAL A 96 -14.60 18.93 -10.40
N SER A 97 -15.78 19.06 -9.79
CA SER A 97 -17.04 19.23 -10.53
C SER A 97 -17.07 20.48 -11.41
N ARG A 98 -16.41 21.56 -10.99
CA ARG A 98 -16.27 22.78 -11.81
C ARG A 98 -15.35 22.54 -13.00
N MET A 99 -14.24 21.82 -12.82
CA MET A 99 -13.36 21.44 -13.93
C MET A 99 -14.04 20.48 -14.90
N GLU A 100 -14.77 19.48 -14.41
CA GLU A 100 -15.53 18.54 -15.24
C GLU A 100 -16.52 19.27 -16.15
N LYS A 101 -17.22 20.29 -15.63
CA LYS A 101 -18.15 21.12 -16.42
C LYS A 101 -17.46 22.02 -17.44
N GLN A 102 -16.17 22.31 -17.26
CA GLN A 102 -15.38 23.17 -18.14
C GLN A 102 -14.64 22.40 -19.24
N LEU A 103 -14.68 21.06 -19.22
CA LEU A 103 -14.02 20.23 -20.22
C LEU A 103 -15.07 19.63 -21.17
N PRO A 104 -15.28 20.21 -22.37
CA PRO A 104 -16.19 19.64 -23.37
C PRO A 104 -15.55 18.37 -23.95
N SER A 105 -15.83 17.21 -23.35
CA SER A 105 -15.11 15.96 -23.62
C SER A 105 -15.46 15.28 -24.95
N THR A 106 -16.51 15.69 -25.68
CA THR A 106 -16.97 14.97 -26.90
C THR A 106 -16.76 15.71 -28.22
N ALA A 107 -16.67 17.05 -28.19
CA ALA A 107 -16.56 17.86 -29.42
C ALA A 107 -15.12 17.99 -29.95
N GLU A 108 -14.12 17.60 -29.17
CA GLU A 108 -12.71 17.75 -29.56
C GLU A 108 -12.19 16.62 -30.46
N TYR A 109 -12.90 15.49 -30.59
CA TYR A 109 -12.42 14.31 -31.33
C TYR A 109 -12.25 14.53 -32.83
N ALA A 110 -13.29 15.02 -33.49
CA ALA A 110 -13.24 15.27 -34.93
C ALA A 110 -12.22 16.37 -35.25
N ALA A 111 -12.13 17.37 -34.37
CA ALA A 111 -11.18 18.47 -34.50
C ALA A 111 -9.73 18.00 -34.43
N VAL A 112 -9.38 17.01 -33.59
CA VAL A 112 -8.00 16.45 -33.55
C VAL A 112 -7.62 15.80 -34.88
N LEU A 113 -8.54 15.02 -35.47
CA LEU A 113 -8.26 14.34 -36.75
C LEU A 113 -8.08 15.36 -37.87
N GLU A 114 -8.90 16.41 -37.86
CA GLU A 114 -8.79 17.53 -38.81
C GLU A 114 -7.51 18.34 -38.60
N ASP A 115 -7.15 18.65 -37.36
CA ASP A 115 -5.94 19.41 -37.01
C ASP A 115 -4.66 18.68 -37.47
N ILE A 116 -4.58 17.35 -37.27
CA ILE A 116 -3.43 16.54 -37.72
C ILE A 116 -3.37 16.50 -39.26
N ASN A 117 -4.52 16.36 -39.92
CA ASN A 117 -4.58 16.36 -41.37
C ASN A 117 -4.24 17.73 -41.97
N SER A 118 -4.70 18.81 -41.34
CA SER A 118 -4.36 20.19 -41.70
C SER A 118 -2.87 20.47 -41.53
N ALA A 119 -2.26 20.01 -40.43
CA ALA A 119 -0.82 20.13 -40.19
C ALA A 119 0.03 19.43 -41.28
N ALA A 120 -0.40 18.26 -41.76
CA ALA A 120 0.27 17.59 -42.87
C ALA A 120 0.06 18.31 -44.21
N ASN A 121 -1.19 18.69 -44.53
CA ASN A 121 -1.51 19.40 -45.77
C ASN A 121 -0.83 20.77 -45.88
N GLY A 122 -0.72 21.49 -44.76
CA GLY A 122 -0.04 22.80 -44.71
C GLY A 122 1.45 22.74 -45.06
N ARG A 123 2.05 21.54 -45.00
CA ARG A 123 3.44 21.28 -45.40
C ARG A 123 3.56 20.54 -46.74
N GLY A 124 2.45 20.33 -47.44
CA GLY A 124 2.41 19.57 -48.70
C GLY A 124 2.67 18.07 -48.51
N LEU A 125 2.54 17.55 -47.28
CA LEU A 125 2.74 16.15 -46.97
C LEU A 125 1.44 15.40 -47.19
N ASN A 126 1.44 14.45 -48.12
CA ASN A 126 0.29 13.59 -48.35
C ASN A 126 0.44 12.31 -47.51
N MET A 127 -0.46 12.11 -46.55
CA MET A 127 -0.47 10.89 -45.75
C MET A 127 -0.98 9.71 -46.59
N GLU A 128 -0.22 8.64 -46.64
CA GLU A 128 -0.62 7.41 -47.35
C GLU A 128 -1.55 6.55 -46.50
N ILE A 129 -1.31 6.51 -45.19
CA ILE A 129 -2.17 5.82 -44.23
C ILE A 129 -2.52 6.79 -43.11
N PHE A 130 -3.82 6.94 -42.88
CA PHE A 130 -4.38 7.57 -41.70
C PHE A 130 -5.56 6.73 -41.21
N LYS A 131 -5.30 5.86 -40.23
CA LYS A 131 -6.29 4.90 -39.74
C LYS A 131 -6.45 5.02 -38.22
N PRO A 132 -7.56 5.61 -37.74
CA PRO A 132 -7.92 5.55 -36.33
C PRO A 132 -8.21 4.11 -35.91
N ALA A 133 -7.56 3.63 -34.87
CA ALA A 133 -7.85 2.34 -34.26
C ALA A 133 -8.86 2.49 -33.11
N ALA A 134 -9.32 1.37 -32.54
CA ALA A 134 -10.25 1.39 -31.42
C ALA A 134 -9.62 2.06 -30.18
N ALA A 135 -10.41 2.86 -29.46
CA ALA A 135 -9.95 3.52 -28.25
C ALA A 135 -9.57 2.48 -27.16
N THR A 136 -8.38 2.63 -26.60
CA THR A 136 -7.90 1.83 -25.48
C THR A 136 -8.30 2.50 -24.17
N ILE A 137 -9.30 1.93 -23.50
CA ILE A 137 -9.85 2.46 -22.25
C ILE A 137 -8.91 2.15 -21.07
N LYS A 138 -8.45 3.18 -20.37
CA LYS A 138 -7.71 3.10 -19.09
C LYS A 138 -8.64 3.47 -17.93
N ASP A 139 -8.10 3.64 -16.73
CA ASP A 139 -8.90 3.82 -15.51
C ASP A 139 -9.74 5.11 -15.50
N TYR A 140 -9.21 6.19 -16.07
CA TYR A 140 -9.84 7.52 -16.05
C TYR A 140 -9.80 8.23 -17.41
N TYR A 141 -9.05 7.67 -18.35
CA TYR A 141 -8.87 8.23 -19.69
C TYR A 141 -8.85 7.12 -20.73
N ALA A 142 -9.16 7.44 -21.98
CA ALA A 142 -8.98 6.54 -23.10
C ALA A 142 -7.92 7.10 -24.04
N GLU A 143 -7.08 6.22 -24.55
CA GLU A 143 -6.09 6.53 -25.59
C GLU A 143 -6.71 6.18 -26.95
N LEU A 144 -6.65 7.09 -27.91
CA LEU A 144 -7.01 6.79 -29.30
C LEU A 144 -5.72 6.74 -30.14
N PRO A 145 -5.24 5.52 -30.46
CA PRO A 145 -4.12 5.37 -31.37
C PRO A 145 -4.57 5.57 -32.82
N ILE A 146 -3.76 6.29 -33.58
CA ILE A 146 -3.96 6.59 -35.00
C ILE A 146 -2.69 6.17 -35.71
N GLU A 147 -2.82 5.18 -36.60
CA GLU A 147 -1.71 4.75 -37.45
C GLU A 147 -1.50 5.77 -38.56
N ILE A 148 -0.28 6.28 -38.66
CA ILE A 148 0.13 7.25 -39.65
C ILE A 148 1.30 6.71 -40.49
N GLN A 149 1.17 6.83 -41.80
CA GLN A 149 2.26 6.61 -42.75
C GLN A 149 2.31 7.78 -43.73
N MET A 150 3.51 8.34 -43.92
CA MET A 150 3.72 9.42 -44.88
C MET A 150 5.10 9.36 -45.51
N ILE A 151 5.22 9.92 -46.71
CA ILE A 151 6.47 10.04 -47.46
C ILE A 151 6.81 11.52 -47.61
N ALA A 152 7.98 11.92 -47.12
CA ALA A 152 8.38 13.31 -47.05
C ALA A 152 9.91 13.50 -47.14
N ASN A 153 10.36 14.72 -47.41
CA ASN A 153 11.75 15.07 -47.16
C ASN A 153 12.01 15.16 -45.64
N TYR A 154 13.28 14.98 -45.25
CA TYR A 154 13.67 15.03 -43.84
C TYR A 154 13.22 16.33 -43.13
N HIS A 155 13.38 17.47 -43.79
CA HIS A 155 13.05 18.77 -43.20
C HIS A 155 11.54 18.95 -43.01
N ASP A 156 10.74 18.62 -44.01
CA ASP A 156 9.28 18.76 -43.96
C ASP A 156 8.68 17.83 -42.89
N MET A 157 9.28 16.65 -42.72
CA MET A 157 8.90 15.70 -41.69
C MET A 157 9.21 16.21 -40.27
N ALA A 158 10.40 16.80 -40.07
CA ALA A 158 10.74 17.41 -38.79
C ALA A 158 9.82 18.59 -38.45
N GLN A 159 9.43 19.37 -39.46
CA GLN A 159 8.47 20.46 -39.31
C GLN A 159 7.07 19.94 -38.97
N PHE A 160 6.60 18.88 -39.62
CA PHE A 160 5.34 18.23 -39.28
C PHE A 160 5.29 17.76 -37.82
N VAL A 161 6.35 17.08 -37.36
CA VAL A 161 6.46 16.65 -35.95
C VAL A 161 6.42 17.87 -35.01
N ALA A 162 7.08 18.97 -35.38
CA ALA A 162 7.06 20.21 -34.60
C ALA A 162 5.67 20.89 -34.59
N ASP A 163 4.93 20.84 -35.69
CA ASP A 163 3.58 21.42 -35.77
C ASP A 163 2.59 20.57 -34.97
N VAL A 164 2.68 19.24 -35.03
CA VAL A 164 1.89 18.33 -34.18
C VAL A 164 2.17 18.58 -32.70
N ALA A 165 3.43 18.81 -32.33
CA ALA A 165 3.81 19.14 -30.95
C ALA A 165 3.32 20.52 -30.46
N LYS A 166 2.96 21.43 -31.39
CA LYS A 166 2.42 22.76 -31.09
C LYS A 166 0.89 22.82 -31.08
N LEU A 167 0.21 21.73 -31.39
CA LEU A 167 -1.25 21.69 -31.32
C LEU A 167 -1.70 22.06 -29.90
N PRO A 168 -2.83 22.78 -29.73
CA PRO A 168 -3.35 23.17 -28.42
C PRO A 168 -3.98 21.97 -27.66
N ARG A 169 -3.49 20.76 -27.92
CA ARG A 169 -4.05 19.47 -27.51
C ARG A 169 -2.93 18.48 -27.21
N ILE A 170 -3.22 17.46 -26.40
CA ILE A 170 -2.23 16.43 -26.05
C ILE A 170 -2.19 15.37 -27.16
N VAL A 171 -1.22 15.48 -28.05
CA VAL A 171 -0.92 14.48 -29.08
C VAL A 171 0.52 13.99 -28.88
N THR A 172 0.69 12.67 -28.79
CA THR A 172 2.02 12.05 -28.69
C THR A 172 2.29 11.20 -29.91
N LEU A 173 3.54 11.22 -30.38
CA LEU A 173 4.00 10.37 -31.48
C LEU A 173 4.84 9.24 -30.91
N ASN A 174 4.40 8.01 -31.14
CA ASN A 174 5.01 6.80 -30.62
C ASN A 174 5.46 5.90 -31.76
N ASN A 175 6.49 5.10 -31.50
CA ASN A 175 6.97 4.06 -32.40
C ASN A 175 7.31 4.58 -33.81
N LEU A 176 8.00 5.72 -33.88
CA LEU A 176 8.42 6.30 -35.15
C LEU A 176 9.53 5.45 -35.77
N THR A 177 9.31 4.99 -37.00
CA THR A 177 10.32 4.32 -37.82
C THR A 177 10.50 5.07 -39.13
N PHE A 178 11.75 5.24 -39.56
CA PHE A 178 12.10 5.95 -40.78
C PHE A 178 12.80 5.00 -41.75
N ALA A 179 12.35 4.99 -43.00
CA ALA A 179 12.95 4.21 -44.07
C ALA A 179 13.11 5.06 -45.33
N VAL A 180 14.15 4.80 -46.13
CA VAL A 180 14.27 5.44 -47.44
C VAL A 180 13.23 4.82 -48.38
N SER A 181 12.46 5.67 -49.05
CA SER A 181 11.48 5.21 -50.05
C SER A 181 12.18 4.40 -51.14
N LYS A 182 11.69 3.18 -51.38
CA LYS A 182 12.18 2.29 -52.44
C LYS A 182 11.51 2.58 -53.78
N ASP A 183 10.49 3.44 -53.79
CA ASP A 183 9.73 3.76 -55.00
C ASP A 183 10.39 4.94 -55.73
N ALA A 184 10.89 4.67 -56.94
CA ALA A 184 11.54 5.67 -57.78
C ALA A 184 10.61 6.83 -58.17
N LYS A 185 9.29 6.67 -58.06
CA LYS A 185 8.30 7.72 -58.35
C LYS A 185 8.04 8.67 -57.17
N LYS A 186 8.38 8.28 -55.95
CA LYS A 186 8.21 9.08 -54.72
C LYS A 186 9.51 9.07 -53.93
N PRO A 187 10.54 9.83 -54.36
CA PRO A 187 11.78 9.96 -53.59
C PRO A 187 11.49 10.66 -52.25
N GLY A 188 12.00 10.11 -51.16
CA GLY A 188 11.78 10.65 -49.82
C GLY A 188 12.05 9.65 -48.72
N ILE A 189 11.78 10.07 -47.49
CA ILE A 189 11.81 9.24 -46.30
C ILE A 189 10.36 8.87 -45.97
N VAL A 190 10.11 7.57 -45.86
CA VAL A 190 8.86 7.01 -45.34
C VAL A 190 8.96 7.04 -43.83
N MET A 191 7.97 7.66 -43.18
CA MET A 191 7.78 7.59 -41.74
C MET A 191 6.52 6.81 -41.44
N ASP A 192 6.68 5.78 -40.63
CA ASP A 192 5.61 5.01 -40.02
C ASP A 192 5.58 5.29 -38.53
N GLY A 193 4.40 5.44 -37.96
CA GLY A 193 4.24 5.75 -36.55
C GLY A 193 2.81 5.66 -36.04
N ILE A 194 2.67 5.80 -34.73
CA ILE A 194 1.36 5.83 -34.06
C ILE A 194 1.24 7.18 -33.34
N ALA A 195 0.29 8.00 -33.79
CA ALA A 195 -0.12 9.18 -33.04
C ALA A 195 -1.17 8.78 -32.00
N LYS A 196 -0.99 9.18 -30.74
CA LYS A 196 -1.97 8.95 -29.68
C LYS A 196 -2.55 10.26 -29.19
N THR A 197 -3.87 10.30 -29.09
CA THR A 197 -4.59 11.36 -28.39
C THR A 197 -5.32 10.80 -27.16
N TYR A 198 -5.61 11.67 -26.21
CA TYR A 198 -6.13 11.29 -24.89
C TYR A 198 -7.45 11.99 -24.62
N ARG A 199 -8.37 11.25 -24.00
CA ARG A 199 -9.69 11.75 -23.61
C ARG A 199 -10.06 11.25 -22.23
N TYR A 200 -10.88 11.99 -21.50
CA TYR A 200 -11.48 11.47 -20.27
C TYR A 200 -12.61 10.48 -20.59
N LEU A 201 -12.79 9.49 -19.72
CA LEU A 201 -13.96 8.63 -19.78
C LEU A 201 -15.18 9.37 -19.22
N ASP A 202 -16.33 9.13 -19.82
CA ASP A 202 -17.58 9.62 -19.24
C ASP A 202 -17.91 8.84 -17.95
N PRO A 203 -18.61 9.45 -16.97
CA PRO A 203 -18.94 8.78 -15.71
C PRO A 203 -19.64 7.43 -15.87
N ALA A 204 -20.43 7.28 -16.96
CA ALA A 204 -21.06 6.01 -17.32
C ALA A 204 -20.03 4.95 -17.73
N GLU A 205 -19.05 5.30 -18.57
CA GLU A 205 -17.95 4.41 -18.99
C GLU A 205 -17.06 4.01 -17.79
N ILE A 206 -16.80 4.94 -16.87
CA ILE A 206 -16.03 4.67 -15.64
C ILE A 206 -16.77 3.65 -14.76
N ALA A 207 -18.08 3.84 -14.56
CA ALA A 207 -18.90 2.93 -13.75
C ALA A 207 -18.95 1.52 -14.36
N GLU A 208 -19.07 1.43 -15.68
CA GLU A 208 -19.05 0.16 -16.41
C GLU A 208 -17.70 -0.55 -16.27
N GLN A 209 -16.59 0.16 -16.41
CA GLN A 209 -15.26 -0.42 -16.28
C GLN A 209 -14.94 -0.86 -14.84
N ALA A 210 -15.45 -0.13 -13.84
CA ALA A 210 -15.37 -0.52 -12.44
C ALA A 210 -16.19 -1.79 -12.14
N ALA A 211 -17.35 -1.94 -12.76
CA ALA A 211 -18.18 -3.15 -12.65
C ALA A 211 -17.51 -4.36 -13.29
N LEU A 212 -16.89 -4.19 -14.48
CA LEU A 212 -16.14 -5.25 -15.16
C LEU A 212 -14.96 -5.75 -14.31
N ARG A 213 -14.17 -4.83 -13.71
CA ARG A 213 -13.04 -5.20 -12.83
C ARG A 213 -13.48 -5.90 -11.55
N LYS A 214 -14.62 -5.52 -10.96
CA LYS A 214 -15.17 -6.25 -9.80
C LYS A 214 -15.48 -7.69 -10.18
N LYS A 215 -16.15 -7.92 -11.32
CA LYS A 215 -16.47 -9.25 -11.84
C LYS A 215 -15.22 -10.08 -12.14
N GLU A 216 -14.16 -9.48 -12.68
CA GLU A 216 -12.89 -10.18 -12.92
C GLU A 216 -12.18 -10.57 -11.62
N LYS A 217 -12.17 -9.69 -10.61
CA LYS A 217 -11.60 -9.99 -9.29
C LYS A 217 -12.38 -11.08 -8.56
N GLU A 218 -13.70 -11.11 -8.70
CA GLU A 218 -14.56 -12.18 -8.17
C GLU A 218 -14.25 -13.51 -8.84
N LYS A 219 -14.18 -13.55 -10.18
CA LYS A 219 -13.78 -14.75 -10.93
C LYS A 219 -12.38 -15.26 -10.58
N GLN A 220 -11.41 -14.38 -10.36
CA GLN A 220 -10.06 -14.77 -9.95
C GLN A 220 -9.99 -15.30 -8.51
N LYS A 221 -10.89 -14.86 -7.63
CA LYS A 221 -11.02 -15.40 -6.26
C LYS A 221 -11.71 -16.76 -6.25
N GLU A 222 -12.69 -16.97 -7.13
CA GLU A 222 -13.34 -18.27 -7.32
C GLU A 222 -12.40 -19.29 -7.95
N ALA A 223 -11.58 -18.89 -8.93
CA ALA A 223 -10.61 -19.79 -9.58
C ALA A 223 -9.40 -20.18 -8.71
N LYS A 224 -9.18 -19.49 -7.58
CA LYS A 224 -8.10 -19.79 -6.61
C LYS A 224 -8.61 -20.56 -5.38
N LYS A 225 -9.89 -20.91 -5.36
CA LYS A 225 -10.52 -21.69 -4.29
C LYS A 225 -10.76 -23.12 -4.76
#